data_AF-A0A218U7W2-F1
#
_entry.id   AF-A0A218U7W2-F1
#
_cell.length_a   1.000
_cell.length_b   1.000
_cell.length_c   1.000
_cell.angle_alpha   90.00
_cell.angle_beta   90.00
_cell.angle_gamma   90.00
#
_symmetry.space_group_name_H-M   'P 1'
#
loop_
_entity.id
_entity.type
_entity.pdbx_description
1 polymer ?
#
loop_
_entity_poly.entity_id
_entity_poly.type
_entity_poly.pdbx_seq_one_letter_code
_entity_poly.pdbx_strand_id
1 'polypeptide(L)'
;MQRAALFRGGDAQMAAGDLGELLVPYMPTIRVPKSGDRVYKTECAFSYDSPDSEGGLYVCMNTFLGFGREHMERHYRKTGQCVYLHLKRHVRQKVPGASGGALPKRRNAKLFLDLEISSDLNSDDFEYEDEAKLVLFPDHYEISLPNIEELPALVTIACDALLSAKSPYRKQEPDSWEEELQASKHAKTLVQLDNGVRIPPSGWKCCRCDLRENLWLNLTDGSVLCGKWFFDGSGGNGHATEHYRETGYPLAVKLGTITPDGADVYSFDEEEPVLDPHIAKHLAHFGIDMLQMQVTENGLRDNDIKPRVSEWEVIQEAGVKLKPMYGPGYTGMKNLGNSCYLNAVMQAIFSIPEFQRAYVGNLPRIFDYSPLDPTQDFNTQMAKLGHGLLSGQYSKPPMKSELIEQVMKEEHKVFA
;
A
#
# COMPACT_ATOMS: atom_id res chain seq x y z
N MET A 1 -22.83 -37.11 43.17
CA MET A 1 -23.32 -38.28 42.41
C MET A 1 -23.30 -37.91 40.94
N GLN A 2 -22.47 -38.64 40.18
CA GLN A 2 -22.38 -38.84 38.71
C GLN A 2 -23.00 -37.77 37.80
N ARG A 3 -22.24 -37.13 36.90
CA ARG A 3 -21.57 -37.79 35.76
C ARG A 3 -20.22 -37.13 35.43
N ALA A 4 -19.15 -37.89 35.62
CA ALA A 4 -17.91 -37.76 34.87
C ALA A 4 -17.85 -38.95 33.91
N ALA A 5 -17.79 -38.71 32.60
CA ALA A 5 -17.42 -39.68 31.57
C ALA A 5 -17.11 -38.89 30.28
N LEU A 6 -15.83 -38.78 29.93
CA LEU A 6 -15.23 -39.41 28.76
C LEU A 6 -15.51 -38.69 27.43
N PHE A 7 -14.64 -37.75 27.09
CA PHE A 7 -14.18 -37.61 25.70
C PHE A 7 -12.66 -37.43 25.72
N ARG A 8 -11.97 -38.55 25.47
CA ARG A 8 -10.56 -38.58 25.10
C ARG A 8 -10.48 -38.18 23.62
N GLY A 9 -9.40 -37.47 23.29
CA GLY A 9 -9.08 -37.07 21.92
C GLY A 9 -9.15 -38.23 20.92
N GLY A 10 -9.73 -37.91 19.77
CA GLY A 10 -9.82 -38.75 18.59
C GLY A 10 -10.63 -37.97 17.56
N ASP A 11 -10.06 -37.78 16.37
CA ASP A 11 -10.76 -37.30 15.17
C ASP A 11 -11.90 -38.28 14.83
N ALA A 12 -13.04 -38.13 15.51
CA ALA A 12 -14.27 -38.83 15.20
C ALA A 12 -15.09 -37.92 14.30
N GLN A 13 -15.03 -38.17 13.00
CA GLN A 13 -15.87 -37.52 12.00
C GLN A 13 -17.34 -37.87 12.31
N MET A 14 -18.07 -36.93 12.92
CA MET A 14 -19.49 -37.11 13.24
C MET A 14 -20.33 -37.19 11.96
N ALA A 15 -21.42 -37.95 12.00
CA ALA A 15 -22.31 -38.11 10.85
C ALA A 15 -23.11 -36.82 10.56
N ALA A 16 -23.50 -36.61 9.30
CA ALA A 16 -24.28 -35.47 8.80
C ALA A 16 -25.50 -35.07 9.66
N GLY A 17 -26.16 -36.05 10.30
CA GLY A 17 -27.30 -35.80 11.18
C GLY A 17 -26.93 -35.06 12.48
N ASP A 18 -25.76 -35.36 13.04
CA ASP A 18 -25.32 -34.82 14.34
C ASP A 18 -24.80 -33.38 14.23
N LEU A 19 -24.18 -33.03 13.10
CA LEU A 19 -23.72 -31.67 12.80
C LEU A 19 -24.88 -30.69 12.61
N GLY A 20 -25.95 -31.13 11.94
CA GLY A 20 -27.18 -30.36 11.82
C GLY A 20 -27.79 -30.05 13.18
N GLU A 21 -27.95 -31.07 14.03
CA GLU A 21 -28.50 -30.91 15.39
C GLU A 21 -27.64 -30.00 16.28
N LEU A 22 -26.32 -30.06 16.15
CA LEU A 22 -25.39 -29.19 16.87
C LEU A 22 -25.57 -27.70 16.52
N LEU A 23 -25.93 -27.40 15.27
CA LEU A 23 -26.08 -26.02 14.77
C LEU A 23 -27.48 -25.44 14.99
N VAL A 24 -28.51 -26.27 15.19
CA VAL A 24 -29.90 -25.83 15.40
C VAL A 24 -30.05 -24.73 16.45
N PRO A 25 -29.41 -24.80 17.65
CA PRO A 25 -29.54 -23.75 18.67
C PRO A 25 -28.99 -22.40 18.22
N TYR A 26 -28.03 -22.40 17.30
CA TYR A 26 -27.31 -21.21 16.86
C TYR A 26 -27.81 -20.65 15.53
N MET A 27 -28.59 -21.40 14.76
CA MET A 27 -29.15 -20.95 13.49
C MET A 27 -29.84 -19.58 13.55
N PRO A 28 -30.60 -19.20 14.61
CA PRO A 28 -31.22 -17.88 14.69
C PRO A 28 -30.23 -16.72 14.76
N THR A 29 -28.97 -16.97 15.14
CA THR A 29 -27.93 -15.94 15.21
C THR A 29 -27.07 -15.89 13.94
N ILE A 30 -27.28 -16.80 12.98
CA ILE A 30 -26.58 -16.80 11.70
C ILE A 30 -27.37 -15.93 10.71
N ARG A 31 -26.73 -14.90 10.18
CA ARG A 31 -27.28 -14.02 9.15
C ARG A 31 -26.57 -14.25 7.82
N VAL A 32 -27.32 -14.13 6.73
CA VAL A 32 -26.76 -14.08 5.37
C VAL A 32 -26.47 -12.62 5.02
N PRO A 33 -25.23 -12.25 4.65
CA PRO A 33 -24.90 -10.91 4.19
C PRO A 33 -25.75 -10.47 2.99
N LYS A 34 -26.25 -9.23 3.02
CA LYS A 34 -26.97 -8.59 1.91
C LYS A 34 -26.08 -7.55 1.22
N SER A 35 -26.49 -7.05 0.06
CA SER A 35 -25.71 -6.10 -0.74
C SER A 35 -25.33 -4.79 -0.04
N GLY A 36 -25.99 -4.40 1.06
CA GLY A 36 -25.65 -3.22 1.86
C GLY A 36 -24.86 -3.51 3.13
N ASP A 37 -24.62 -4.78 3.47
CA ASP A 37 -23.90 -5.17 4.68
C ASP A 37 -22.38 -5.09 4.46
N ARG A 38 -21.65 -4.60 5.47
CA ARG A 38 -20.19 -4.51 5.46
C ARG A 38 -19.60 -5.79 6.08
N VAL A 39 -18.78 -6.51 5.32
CA VAL A 39 -18.17 -7.78 5.76
C VAL A 39 -16.67 -7.61 5.99
N TYR A 40 -16.27 -7.50 7.26
CA TYR A 40 -14.89 -7.24 7.68
C TYR A 40 -14.06 -8.53 7.73
N LYS A 41 -13.65 -9.03 6.55
CA LYS A 41 -12.93 -10.31 6.40
C LYS A 41 -11.41 -10.19 6.20
N THR A 42 -10.86 -8.99 6.15
CA THR A 42 -9.42 -8.77 5.88
C THR A 42 -8.62 -8.36 7.10
N GLU A 43 -9.23 -7.72 8.10
CA GLU A 43 -8.53 -7.20 9.27
C GLU A 43 -9.41 -7.26 10.52
N CYS A 44 -8.78 -7.55 11.66
CA CYS A 44 -9.40 -7.54 12.97
C CYS A 44 -9.86 -6.12 13.38
N ALA A 45 -11.00 -6.02 14.08
CA ALA A 45 -11.50 -4.74 14.54
C ALA A 45 -10.69 -4.10 15.69
N PHE A 46 -9.94 -4.89 16.45
CA PHE A 46 -9.15 -4.46 17.62
C PHE A 46 -7.62 -4.52 17.43
N SER A 47 -7.14 -5.31 16.46
CA SER A 47 -5.72 -5.49 16.14
C SER A 47 -5.50 -5.42 14.62
N TYR A 48 -4.27 -5.51 14.16
CA TYR A 48 -3.95 -5.66 12.73
C TYR A 48 -3.80 -7.13 12.30
N ASP A 49 -4.42 -8.05 13.04
CA ASP A 49 -4.45 -9.46 12.64
C ASP A 49 -5.28 -9.59 11.36
N SER A 50 -4.75 -10.35 10.41
CA SER A 50 -5.36 -10.67 9.13
C SER A 50 -5.45 -12.20 8.97
N PRO A 51 -6.10 -12.70 7.91
CA PRO A 51 -6.05 -14.13 7.58
C PRO A 51 -4.62 -14.69 7.41
N ASP A 52 -3.64 -13.83 7.10
CA ASP A 52 -2.22 -14.20 6.96
C ASP A 52 -1.52 -14.38 8.32
N SER A 53 -2.16 -13.93 9.40
CA SER A 53 -1.61 -14.04 10.75
C SER A 53 -1.70 -15.49 11.25
N GLU A 54 -0.80 -15.89 12.16
CA GLU A 54 -0.72 -17.26 12.68
C GLU A 54 -2.06 -17.79 13.22
N GLY A 55 -2.83 -16.91 13.87
CA GLY A 55 -4.16 -17.19 14.42
C GLY A 55 -5.30 -17.19 13.39
N GLY A 56 -5.08 -16.67 12.18
CA GLY A 56 -6.13 -16.34 11.22
C GLY A 56 -7.10 -15.26 11.75
N LEU A 57 -8.22 -15.11 11.05
CA LEU A 57 -9.27 -14.14 11.36
C LEU A 57 -10.62 -14.83 11.55
N TYR A 58 -11.36 -14.48 12.59
CA TYR A 58 -12.67 -15.02 12.92
C TYR A 58 -13.75 -13.98 12.61
N VAL A 59 -14.56 -14.24 11.59
CA VAL A 59 -15.66 -13.36 11.16
C VAL A 59 -16.95 -13.81 11.82
N CYS A 60 -17.59 -12.94 12.60
CA CYS A 60 -18.88 -13.27 13.23
C CYS A 60 -19.97 -13.45 12.17
N MET A 61 -20.71 -14.56 12.21
CA MET A 61 -21.77 -14.83 11.23
C MET A 61 -23.05 -14.01 11.45
N ASN A 62 -23.12 -13.19 12.50
CA ASN A 62 -24.26 -12.30 12.76
C ASN A 62 -23.98 -10.85 12.36
N THR A 63 -22.84 -10.31 12.81
CA THR A 63 -22.45 -8.90 12.65
C THR A 63 -21.48 -8.68 11.50
N PHE A 64 -20.86 -9.74 10.99
CA PHE A 64 -19.86 -9.71 9.92
C PHE A 64 -18.58 -8.95 10.27
N LEU A 65 -18.33 -8.75 11.57
CA LEU A 65 -17.10 -8.18 12.11
C LEU A 65 -16.01 -9.25 12.22
N GLY A 66 -14.78 -8.88 11.88
CA GLY A 66 -13.59 -9.72 11.98
C GLY A 66 -12.84 -9.53 13.30
N PHE A 67 -12.41 -10.63 13.91
CA PHE A 67 -11.67 -10.65 15.17
C PHE A 67 -10.47 -11.59 15.08
N GLY A 68 -9.32 -11.16 15.58
CA GLY A 68 -8.19 -12.06 15.83
C GLY A 68 -8.50 -13.05 16.95
N ARG A 69 -7.70 -14.10 17.07
CA ARG A 69 -7.91 -15.18 18.06
C ARG A 69 -8.14 -14.66 19.49
N GLU A 70 -7.34 -13.69 19.93
CA GLU A 70 -7.43 -13.12 21.28
C GLU A 70 -8.66 -12.22 21.48
N HIS A 71 -9.17 -11.62 20.41
CA HIS A 71 -10.29 -10.67 20.45
C HIS A 71 -11.66 -11.32 20.21
N MET A 72 -11.69 -12.52 19.62
CA MET A 72 -12.91 -13.30 19.47
C MET A 72 -13.56 -13.60 20.83
N GLU A 73 -12.78 -14.02 21.82
CA GLU A 73 -13.31 -14.34 23.15
C GLU A 73 -13.96 -13.11 23.82
N ARG A 74 -13.37 -11.93 23.61
CA ARG A 74 -13.95 -10.65 24.06
C ARG A 74 -15.31 -10.38 23.41
N HIS A 75 -15.43 -10.60 22.11
CA HIS A 75 -16.71 -10.45 21.41
C HIS A 75 -17.75 -11.44 21.92
N TYR A 76 -17.39 -12.71 22.12
CA TYR A 76 -18.27 -13.73 22.70
C TYR A 76 -18.78 -13.32 24.09
N ARG A 77 -17.89 -12.94 25.02
CA ARG A 77 -18.29 -12.53 26.39
C ARG A 77 -19.26 -11.34 26.39
N LYS A 78 -19.16 -10.45 25.40
CA LYS A 78 -19.96 -9.23 25.31
C LYS A 78 -21.32 -9.44 24.62
N THR A 79 -21.37 -10.32 23.63
CA THR A 79 -22.53 -10.46 22.72
C THR A 79 -23.23 -11.81 22.82
N GLY A 80 -22.59 -12.81 23.42
CA GLY A 80 -23.03 -14.20 23.42
C GLY A 80 -22.94 -14.90 22.05
N GLN A 81 -22.31 -14.29 21.04
CA GLN A 81 -22.23 -14.88 19.70
C GLN A 81 -21.25 -16.05 19.67
N CYS A 82 -21.72 -17.22 19.25
CA CYS A 82 -20.95 -18.48 19.27
C CYS A 82 -20.40 -18.89 17.91
N VAL A 83 -20.98 -18.41 16.81
CA VAL A 83 -20.69 -18.93 15.46
C VAL A 83 -19.82 -17.94 14.69
N TYR A 84 -18.65 -18.41 14.28
CA TYR A 84 -17.67 -17.62 13.54
C TYR A 84 -17.16 -18.39 12.31
N LEU A 85 -16.90 -17.66 11.24
CA LEU A 85 -16.18 -18.15 10.08
C LEU A 85 -14.70 -17.82 10.27
N HIS A 86 -13.88 -18.85 10.48
CA HIS A 86 -12.42 -18.72 10.58
C HIS A 86 -11.79 -18.77 9.19
N LEU A 87 -10.99 -17.75 8.87
CA LEU A 87 -10.27 -17.58 7.62
C LEU A 87 -8.78 -17.57 7.91
N LYS A 88 -8.03 -18.43 7.22
CA LYS A 88 -6.58 -18.53 7.35
C LYS A 88 -5.92 -18.70 5.99
N ARG A 89 -4.87 -17.93 5.73
CA ARG A 89 -4.03 -18.06 4.54
C ARG A 89 -2.69 -18.66 4.93
N HIS A 90 -2.34 -19.78 4.29
CA HIS A 90 -1.04 -20.41 4.45
C HIS A 90 -0.12 -19.97 3.32
N VAL A 91 1.04 -19.43 3.66
CA VAL A 91 2.07 -19.02 2.70
C VAL A 91 3.11 -20.14 2.59
N ARG A 92 3.31 -20.69 1.39
CA ARG A 92 4.36 -21.67 1.09
C ARG A 92 5.37 -21.08 0.12
N GLN A 93 6.65 -21.19 0.43
CA GLN A 93 7.70 -20.78 -0.50
C GLN A 93 7.85 -21.85 -1.60
N LYS A 94 7.90 -21.44 -2.88
CA LYS A 94 8.20 -22.35 -3.97
C LYS A 94 9.64 -22.85 -3.83
N VAL A 95 9.83 -24.16 -3.85
CA VAL A 95 11.17 -24.76 -3.86
C VAL A 95 11.77 -24.54 -5.26
N PRO A 96 12.91 -23.84 -5.41
CA PRO A 96 13.57 -23.71 -6.70
C PRO A 96 14.24 -25.06 -7.02
N GLY A 97 13.66 -25.85 -7.93
CA GLY A 97 14.29 -27.11 -8.36
C GLY A 97 13.42 -28.18 -9.00
N ALA A 98 12.09 -28.04 -9.02
CA ALA A 98 11.22 -29.01 -9.71
C ALA A 98 10.67 -28.44 -11.03
N SER A 99 11.56 -28.04 -11.93
CA SER A 99 11.27 -27.87 -13.36
C SER A 99 11.08 -29.25 -14.00
N GLY A 100 10.02 -29.95 -13.60
CA GLY A 100 9.64 -31.25 -14.12
C GLY A 100 8.23 -31.20 -14.66
N GLY A 101 8.05 -30.56 -15.83
CA GLY A 101 6.96 -30.79 -16.81
C GLY A 101 5.60 -31.30 -16.34
N ALA A 102 5.06 -30.79 -15.23
CA ALA A 102 3.71 -31.10 -14.79
C ALA A 102 2.88 -29.82 -14.94
N LEU A 103 1.81 -29.91 -15.75
CA LEU A 103 0.79 -28.88 -15.84
C LEU A 103 0.40 -28.41 -14.42
N PRO A 104 0.16 -27.10 -14.22
CA PRO A 104 -0.21 -26.58 -12.91
C PRO A 104 -1.38 -27.43 -12.38
N LYS A 105 -1.13 -28.13 -11.26
CA LYS A 105 -2.17 -28.87 -10.54
C LYS A 105 -3.32 -27.89 -10.35
N ARG A 106 -4.48 -28.26 -10.90
CA ARG A 106 -5.72 -27.49 -10.87
C ARG A 106 -5.84 -26.78 -9.52
N ARG A 107 -5.91 -25.44 -9.54
CA ARG A 107 -6.39 -24.62 -8.43
C ARG A 107 -7.60 -25.36 -7.84
N ASN A 108 -7.64 -25.55 -6.52
CA ASN A 108 -8.86 -25.97 -5.85
C ASN A 108 -9.89 -24.86 -6.05
N ALA A 109 -10.62 -24.97 -7.16
CA ALA A 109 -11.59 -24.02 -7.63
C ALA A 109 -12.85 -24.21 -6.81
N LYS A 110 -12.99 -23.46 -5.71
CA LYS A 110 -14.31 -23.04 -5.19
C LYS A 110 -14.29 -22.06 -4.00
N LEU A 111 -13.15 -21.82 -3.36
CA LEU A 111 -13.04 -20.80 -2.32
C LEU A 111 -12.42 -19.54 -2.92
N PHE A 112 -13.24 -18.70 -3.57
CA PHE A 112 -12.83 -17.33 -3.90
C PHE A 112 -12.89 -16.49 -2.63
N LEU A 113 -11.93 -16.70 -1.73
CA LEU A 113 -11.60 -15.71 -0.74
C LEU A 113 -10.98 -14.55 -1.52
N ASP A 114 -11.78 -13.52 -1.82
CA ASP A 114 -11.30 -12.20 -2.28
C ASP A 114 -10.57 -11.52 -1.10
N LEU A 115 -9.50 -12.18 -0.65
CA LEU A 115 -8.59 -11.76 0.38
C LEU A 115 -7.40 -11.15 -0.33
N GLU A 116 -7.24 -9.85 -0.17
CA GLU A 116 -6.27 -9.03 -0.89
C GLU A 116 -4.87 -9.64 -0.81
N ILE A 117 -4.18 -9.66 -1.95
CA ILE A 117 -2.77 -10.01 -1.99
C ILE A 117 -2.04 -8.77 -1.46
N SER A 118 -1.39 -8.90 -0.30
CA SER A 118 -0.47 -7.87 0.15
C SER A 118 0.60 -7.69 -0.93
N SER A 119 0.69 -6.47 -1.46
CA SER A 119 1.50 -6.11 -2.64
C SER A 119 3.02 -6.16 -2.38
N ASP A 120 3.44 -6.67 -1.21
CA ASP A 120 4.78 -6.52 -0.66
C ASP A 120 5.71 -7.70 -0.97
N LEU A 121 5.20 -8.79 -1.55
CA LEU A 121 5.99 -9.96 -1.92
C LEU A 121 5.89 -10.16 -3.43
N ASN A 122 7.03 -10.26 -4.11
CA ASN A 122 7.11 -10.72 -5.50
C ASN A 122 6.29 -12.01 -5.61
N SER A 123 5.13 -11.93 -6.27
CA SER A 123 4.10 -12.98 -6.28
C SER A 123 4.57 -14.28 -6.94
N ASP A 124 5.73 -14.27 -7.59
CA ASP A 124 6.25 -15.40 -8.32
C ASP A 124 6.92 -16.47 -7.43
N ASP A 125 7.33 -16.12 -6.20
CA ASP A 125 8.08 -17.02 -5.31
C ASP A 125 7.23 -17.75 -4.26
N PHE A 126 5.96 -17.37 -4.08
CA PHE A 126 5.11 -17.89 -3.02
C PHE A 126 3.80 -18.50 -3.58
N GLU A 127 3.40 -19.64 -3.02
CA GLU A 127 2.09 -20.25 -3.19
C GLU A 127 1.23 -19.95 -1.96
N TYR A 128 0.00 -19.50 -2.20
CA TYR A 128 -0.97 -19.19 -1.15
C TYR A 128 -2.07 -20.24 -1.15
N GLU A 129 -2.35 -20.81 0.02
CA GLU A 129 -3.43 -21.77 0.24
C GLU A 129 -4.42 -21.18 1.27
N ASP A 130 -5.63 -20.88 0.81
CA ASP A 130 -6.69 -20.29 1.63
C ASP A 130 -7.55 -21.39 2.24
N GLU A 131 -7.69 -21.35 3.57
CA GLU A 131 -8.48 -22.27 4.37
C GLU A 131 -9.62 -21.51 5.05
N ALA A 132 -10.83 -22.08 4.97
CA ALA A 132 -12.01 -21.56 5.65
C ALA A 132 -12.64 -22.66 6.51
N LYS A 133 -12.97 -22.32 7.76
CA LYS A 133 -13.62 -23.23 8.71
C LYS A 133 -14.76 -22.54 9.43
N LEU A 134 -15.84 -23.27 9.70
CA LEU A 134 -16.87 -22.84 10.62
C LEU A 134 -16.47 -23.24 12.04
N VAL A 135 -16.47 -22.28 12.97
CA VAL A 135 -16.03 -22.49 14.36
C VAL A 135 -17.18 -22.18 15.32
N LEU A 136 -17.45 -23.12 16.24
CA LEU A 136 -18.40 -22.98 17.33
C LEU A 136 -17.66 -22.76 18.65
N PHE A 137 -17.83 -21.57 19.22
CA PHE A 137 -17.28 -21.15 20.51
C PHE A 137 -18.34 -21.31 21.61
N PRO A 138 -18.02 -21.75 22.84
CA PRO A 138 -16.69 -21.88 23.46
C PRO A 138 -16.02 -23.24 23.31
N ASP A 139 -16.67 -24.24 22.72
CA ASP A 139 -16.12 -25.61 22.63
C ASP A 139 -15.01 -25.74 21.56
N HIS A 140 -14.76 -24.69 20.78
CA HIS A 140 -13.78 -24.63 19.68
C HIS A 140 -13.97 -25.75 18.66
N TYR A 141 -15.23 -26.14 18.42
CA TYR A 141 -15.54 -27.16 17.43
C TYR A 141 -15.38 -26.58 16.02
N GLU A 142 -14.49 -27.16 15.22
CA GLU A 142 -14.15 -26.69 13.88
C GLU A 142 -14.74 -27.62 12.81
N ILE A 143 -15.35 -27.03 11.78
CA ILE A 143 -15.90 -27.74 10.63
C ILE A 143 -15.25 -27.14 9.38
N SER A 144 -14.43 -27.93 8.69
CA SER A 144 -13.74 -27.48 7.47
C SER A 144 -14.72 -27.23 6.31
N LEU A 145 -14.49 -26.17 5.53
CA LEU A 145 -15.28 -25.84 4.34
C LEU A 145 -14.45 -26.09 3.06
N PRO A 146 -15.08 -26.45 1.92
CA PRO A 146 -16.52 -26.62 1.71
C PRO A 146 -17.02 -27.99 2.20
N ASN A 147 -18.06 -27.99 3.04
CA ASN A 147 -18.72 -29.21 3.51
C ASN A 147 -20.18 -29.23 3.03
N ILE A 148 -20.35 -29.56 1.75
CA ILE A 148 -21.58 -29.36 0.97
C ILE A 148 -22.69 -30.35 1.37
N GLU A 149 -22.35 -31.50 1.96
CA GLU A 149 -23.33 -32.57 2.26
C GLU A 149 -23.81 -32.58 3.73
N GLU A 150 -23.10 -31.93 4.66
CA GLU A 150 -23.35 -32.08 6.11
C GLU A 150 -23.92 -30.83 6.80
N LEU A 151 -23.92 -29.67 6.13
CA LEU A 151 -24.36 -28.40 6.73
C LEU A 151 -25.80 -28.02 6.32
N PRO A 152 -26.61 -27.47 7.24
CA PRO A 152 -27.92 -26.92 6.91
C PRO A 152 -27.82 -25.86 5.81
N ALA A 153 -28.76 -25.85 4.86
CA ALA A 153 -28.73 -24.98 3.68
C ALA A 153 -28.52 -23.48 4.02
N LEU A 154 -29.13 -22.99 5.10
CA LEU A 154 -28.95 -21.62 5.57
C LEU A 154 -27.49 -21.29 5.89
N VAL A 155 -26.80 -22.23 6.56
CA VAL A 155 -25.40 -22.07 6.99
C VAL A 155 -24.48 -22.08 5.78
N THR A 156 -24.70 -23.01 4.84
CA THR A 156 -23.96 -23.07 3.58
C THR A 156 -24.10 -21.78 2.78
N ILE A 157 -25.33 -21.27 2.63
CA ILE A 157 -25.59 -20.00 1.93
C ILE A 157 -24.91 -18.82 2.64
N ALA A 158 -24.96 -18.77 3.98
CA ALA A 158 -24.31 -17.71 4.75
C ALA A 158 -22.79 -17.73 4.60
N CYS A 159 -22.17 -18.92 4.65
CA CYS A 159 -20.74 -19.10 4.43
C CYS A 159 -20.33 -18.66 3.01
N ASP A 160 -21.03 -19.14 1.97
CA ASP A 160 -20.74 -18.78 0.58
C ASP A 160 -20.89 -17.26 0.35
N ALA A 161 -21.93 -16.65 0.92
CA ALA A 161 -22.16 -15.21 0.86
C ALA A 161 -21.06 -14.41 1.59
N LEU A 162 -20.59 -14.87 2.75
CA LEU A 162 -19.49 -14.23 3.48
C LEU A 162 -18.16 -14.32 2.72
N LEU A 163 -17.86 -15.48 2.16
CA LEU A 163 -16.64 -15.71 1.41
C LEU A 163 -16.60 -14.86 0.13
N SER A 164 -17.74 -14.72 -0.56
CA SER A 164 -17.88 -13.91 -1.77
C SER A 164 -18.10 -12.41 -1.53
N ALA A 165 -18.45 -11.99 -0.31
CA ALA A 165 -18.67 -10.57 0.01
C ALA A 165 -17.40 -9.74 -0.18
N LYS A 166 -17.53 -8.50 -0.68
CA LYS A 166 -16.39 -7.59 -0.84
C LYS A 166 -15.98 -7.01 0.51
N SER A 167 -14.66 -6.89 0.74
CA SER A 167 -14.14 -6.23 1.95
C SER A 167 -14.40 -4.73 1.92
N PRO A 168 -14.83 -4.09 3.03
CA PRO A 168 -14.95 -2.64 3.17
C PRO A 168 -13.63 -1.90 3.04
N TYR A 169 -12.51 -2.57 3.32
CA TYR A 169 -11.16 -2.01 3.23
C TYR A 169 -10.57 -2.08 1.83
N ARG A 170 -11.33 -2.62 0.87
CA ARG A 170 -10.95 -2.56 -0.54
C ARG A 170 -10.64 -1.12 -0.84
N LYS A 171 -9.39 -0.87 -1.26
CA LYS A 171 -9.00 0.39 -1.90
C LYS A 171 -10.16 0.72 -2.81
N GLN A 172 -10.92 1.77 -2.49
CA GLN A 172 -11.47 2.56 -3.58
C GLN A 172 -10.24 2.76 -4.44
N GLU A 173 -10.25 2.23 -5.65
CA GLU A 173 -9.27 2.67 -6.63
C GLU A 173 -9.23 4.17 -6.42
N PRO A 174 -8.07 4.74 -6.06
CA PRO A 174 -8.01 6.19 -6.00
C PRO A 174 -8.63 6.59 -7.34
N ASP A 175 -9.68 7.42 -7.31
CA ASP A 175 -9.90 8.29 -8.45
C ASP A 175 -8.51 8.86 -8.68
N SER A 176 -7.86 8.33 -9.72
CA SER A 176 -6.46 8.59 -9.97
C SER A 176 -6.47 10.01 -10.45
N TRP A 177 -6.38 10.94 -9.50
CA TRP A 177 -6.03 12.32 -9.78
C TRP A 177 -4.54 12.41 -10.18
N GLU A 178 -3.88 11.28 -10.46
CA GLU A 178 -2.91 11.23 -11.53
C GLU A 178 -3.69 11.29 -12.85
N GLU A 179 -4.04 12.50 -13.28
CA GLU A 179 -4.38 12.73 -14.67
C GLU A 179 -3.25 12.13 -15.50
N GLU A 180 -3.51 10.99 -16.17
CA GLU A 180 -2.58 10.47 -17.17
C GLU A 180 -2.28 11.63 -18.12
N LEU A 181 -1.05 12.15 -18.07
CA LEU A 181 -0.64 13.28 -18.87
C LEU A 181 -0.95 12.98 -20.32
N GLN A 182 -1.90 13.74 -20.89
CA GLN A 182 -2.32 13.50 -22.25
C GLN A 182 -1.21 13.95 -23.21
N ALA A 183 -1.04 13.22 -24.30
CA ALA A 183 -0.13 13.65 -25.34
C ALA A 183 -0.63 14.96 -25.96
N SER A 184 0.23 15.97 -26.06
CA SER A 184 -0.18 17.27 -26.59
C SER A 184 -0.69 17.17 -28.01
N LYS A 185 -1.75 17.93 -28.31
CA LYS A 185 -2.25 18.11 -29.68
C LYS A 185 -1.19 18.68 -30.62
N HIS A 186 -0.25 19.46 -30.09
CA HIS A 186 0.78 20.16 -30.85
C HIS A 186 2.05 19.35 -31.06
N ALA A 187 2.27 18.26 -30.30
CA ALA A 187 3.51 17.47 -30.36
C ALA A 187 3.81 16.86 -31.74
N LYS A 188 2.80 16.63 -32.59
CA LYS A 188 2.99 16.07 -33.94
C LYS A 188 3.12 17.13 -35.03
N THR A 189 2.55 18.31 -34.80
CA THR A 189 2.44 19.40 -35.78
C THR A 189 3.35 20.57 -35.46
N LEU A 190 4.15 20.47 -34.39
CA LEU A 190 5.07 21.50 -33.96
C LEU A 190 6.09 21.81 -35.06
N VAL A 191 6.08 23.05 -35.53
CA VAL A 191 7.07 23.56 -36.47
C VAL A 191 8.18 24.22 -35.66
N GLN A 192 9.41 23.73 -35.81
CA GLN A 192 10.59 24.34 -35.21
C GLN A 192 11.24 25.28 -36.22
N LEU A 193 11.53 26.51 -35.80
CA LEU A 193 12.18 27.50 -36.64
C LEU A 193 13.67 27.18 -36.75
N ASP A 194 14.22 27.29 -37.97
CA ASP A 194 15.66 27.19 -38.19
C ASP A 194 16.29 28.58 -38.05
N ASN A 195 16.48 28.99 -36.79
CA ASN A 195 17.04 30.29 -36.41
C ASN A 195 18.51 30.19 -35.97
N GLY A 196 19.16 29.02 -36.16
CA GLY A 196 20.56 28.79 -35.78
C GLY A 196 20.82 28.78 -34.26
N VAL A 197 19.78 28.76 -33.43
CA VAL A 197 19.93 28.76 -31.96
C VAL A 197 20.43 27.39 -31.48
N ARG A 198 21.49 27.43 -30.67
CA ARG A 198 22.05 26.26 -29.99
C ARG A 198 22.00 26.52 -28.49
N ILE A 199 21.38 25.61 -27.75
CA ILE A 199 21.22 25.75 -26.32
C ILE A 199 22.39 25.04 -25.62
N PRO A 200 23.19 25.75 -24.80
CA PRO A 200 24.27 25.12 -24.04
C PRO A 200 23.69 24.12 -23.02
N PRO A 201 24.44 23.11 -22.58
CA PRO A 201 23.96 22.11 -21.63
C PRO A 201 23.81 22.64 -20.19
N SER A 202 24.29 23.84 -19.88
CA SER A 202 24.13 24.48 -18.56
C SER A 202 24.33 26.00 -18.64
N GLY A 203 24.04 26.70 -17.53
CA GLY A 203 24.30 28.14 -17.41
C GLY A 203 23.21 29.04 -18.01
N TRP A 204 21.99 28.52 -18.17
CA TRP A 204 20.88 29.25 -18.76
C TRP A 204 20.47 30.48 -17.94
N LYS A 205 19.93 31.47 -18.65
CA LYS A 205 19.41 32.71 -18.08
C LYS A 205 18.20 33.13 -18.90
N CYS A 206 17.19 33.70 -18.25
CA CYS A 206 16.04 34.27 -18.93
C CYS A 206 16.48 35.37 -19.92
N CYS A 207 15.94 35.36 -21.14
CA CYS A 207 16.24 36.38 -22.14
C CYS A 207 15.71 37.79 -21.78
N ARG A 208 14.71 37.89 -20.89
CA ARG A 208 14.06 39.16 -20.51
C ARG A 208 14.44 39.66 -19.11
N CYS A 209 15.06 38.84 -18.25
CA CYS A 209 15.42 39.25 -16.88
C CYS A 209 16.63 38.49 -16.33
N ASP A 210 17.01 38.76 -15.09
CA ASP A 210 18.21 38.18 -14.47
C ASP A 210 18.03 36.81 -13.82
N LEU A 211 16.85 36.20 -13.93
CA LEU A 211 16.56 34.89 -13.35
C LEU A 211 17.34 33.77 -14.05
N ARG A 212 17.86 32.85 -13.22
CA ARG A 212 18.63 31.66 -13.62
C ARG A 212 17.93 30.34 -13.25
N GLU A 213 16.82 30.43 -12.53
CA GLU A 213 16.04 29.29 -12.04
C GLU A 213 14.63 29.35 -12.61
N ASN A 214 13.94 28.19 -12.64
CA ASN A 214 12.60 28.05 -13.20
C ASN A 214 12.50 28.58 -14.65
N LEU A 215 13.41 28.10 -15.50
CA LEU A 215 13.52 28.49 -16.90
C LEU A 215 12.83 27.46 -17.80
N TRP A 216 12.16 27.97 -18.83
CA TRP A 216 11.39 27.23 -19.80
C TRP A 216 11.96 27.52 -21.19
N LEU A 217 12.27 26.46 -21.93
CA LEU A 217 12.73 26.52 -23.31
C LEU A 217 11.53 26.31 -24.22
N ASN A 218 11.20 27.30 -25.05
CA ASN A 218 10.16 27.14 -26.05
C ASN A 218 10.64 26.24 -27.19
N LEU A 219 9.86 25.21 -27.52
CA LEU A 219 10.27 24.18 -28.49
C LEU A 219 10.15 24.64 -29.96
N THR A 220 9.52 25.79 -30.23
CA THR A 220 9.37 26.35 -31.58
C THR A 220 10.56 27.23 -31.97
N ASP A 221 10.98 28.16 -31.10
CA ASP A 221 11.99 29.16 -31.43
C ASP A 221 13.26 29.09 -30.57
N GLY A 222 13.31 28.20 -29.57
CA GLY A 222 14.48 28.04 -28.71
C GLY A 222 14.68 29.19 -27.72
N SER A 223 13.66 30.02 -27.47
CA SER A 223 13.73 31.09 -26.47
C SER A 223 13.73 30.52 -25.05
N VAL A 224 14.58 31.08 -24.17
CA VAL A 224 14.70 30.65 -22.75
C VAL A 224 14.12 31.72 -21.83
N LEU A 225 13.02 31.40 -21.15
CA LEU A 225 12.22 32.39 -20.41
C LEU A 225 11.82 31.87 -19.03
N CYS A 226 11.68 32.76 -18.06
CA CYS A 226 11.28 32.35 -16.71
C CYS A 226 9.78 32.04 -16.61
N GLY A 227 9.45 31.06 -15.76
CA GLY A 227 8.07 30.60 -15.50
C GLY A 227 7.21 31.61 -14.73
N LYS A 228 6.01 31.20 -14.34
CA LYS A 228 5.01 32.04 -13.65
C LYS A 228 5.45 32.40 -12.23
N TRP A 229 4.94 33.53 -11.75
CA TRP A 229 5.07 33.98 -10.37
C TRP A 229 4.07 33.25 -9.46
N PHE A 230 4.52 32.73 -8.32
CA PHE A 230 3.65 32.15 -7.30
C PHE A 230 3.59 33.06 -6.07
N PHE A 231 2.44 33.04 -5.37
CA PHE A 231 2.15 33.93 -4.25
C PHE A 231 3.05 33.70 -3.01
N ASP A 232 3.73 32.56 -2.96
CA ASP A 232 4.65 32.18 -1.88
C ASP A 232 6.05 32.84 -1.97
N GLY A 233 6.26 33.69 -2.99
CA GLY A 233 7.55 34.35 -3.22
C GLY A 233 8.55 33.49 -4.01
N SER A 234 8.19 32.26 -4.36
CA SER A 234 8.92 31.41 -5.30
C SER A 234 8.34 31.55 -6.72
N GLY A 235 9.16 31.36 -7.76
CA GLY A 235 8.71 31.42 -9.15
C GLY A 235 9.46 32.41 -10.04
N GLY A 236 9.01 32.53 -11.28
CA GLY A 236 9.56 33.47 -12.27
C GLY A 236 8.65 34.69 -12.51
N ASN A 237 9.04 35.58 -13.43
CA ASN A 237 8.28 36.79 -13.76
C ASN A 237 7.17 36.56 -14.82
N GLY A 238 6.91 35.33 -15.23
CA GLY A 238 5.87 35.00 -16.22
C GLY A 238 6.24 35.29 -17.69
N HIS A 239 7.52 35.56 -17.99
CA HIS A 239 7.96 35.87 -19.36
C HIS A 239 7.69 34.74 -20.37
N ALA A 240 7.69 33.47 -19.95
CA ALA A 240 7.36 32.36 -20.84
C ALA A 240 5.90 32.44 -21.34
N THR A 241 4.97 32.81 -20.46
CA THR A 241 3.56 33.01 -20.81
C THR A 241 3.35 34.26 -21.66
N GLU A 242 4.09 35.34 -21.37
CA GLU A 242 4.03 36.57 -22.17
C GLU A 242 4.53 36.33 -23.61
N HIS A 243 5.62 35.58 -23.76
CA HIS A 243 6.15 35.20 -25.05
C HIS A 243 5.17 34.34 -25.86
N TYR A 244 4.48 33.39 -25.22
CA TYR A 244 3.39 32.66 -25.88
C TYR A 244 2.28 33.60 -26.37
N ARG A 245 1.87 34.60 -25.59
CA ARG A 245 0.84 35.57 -26.00
C ARG A 245 1.26 36.42 -27.21
N GLU A 246 2.55 36.70 -27.35
CA GLU A 246 3.09 37.48 -28.47
C GLU A 246 3.31 36.64 -29.73
N THR A 247 3.70 35.37 -29.59
CA THR A 247 4.16 34.53 -30.71
C THR A 247 3.18 33.42 -31.11
N GLY A 248 2.35 32.96 -30.17
CA GLY A 248 1.48 31.81 -30.33
C GLY A 248 2.19 30.46 -30.26
N TYR A 249 3.43 30.38 -29.75
CA TYR A 249 4.21 29.13 -29.72
C TYR A 249 3.84 28.22 -28.55
N PRO A 250 3.18 27.07 -28.78
CA PRO A 250 2.35 26.42 -27.77
C PRO A 250 3.12 25.60 -26.73
N LEU A 251 4.31 25.06 -27.07
CA LEU A 251 5.01 24.09 -26.22
C LEU A 251 6.32 24.65 -25.65
N ALA A 252 6.53 24.43 -24.36
CA ALA A 252 7.81 24.66 -23.71
C ALA A 252 8.19 23.52 -22.77
N VAL A 253 9.49 23.26 -22.68
CA VAL A 253 10.08 22.26 -21.78
C VAL A 253 10.80 22.96 -20.64
N LYS A 254 10.68 22.43 -19.42
CA LYS A 254 11.37 22.99 -18.26
C LYS A 254 12.86 22.61 -18.30
N LEU A 255 13.73 23.63 -18.30
CA LEU A 255 15.17 23.42 -18.21
C LEU A 255 15.52 22.98 -16.79
N GLY A 256 16.24 21.86 -16.68
CA GLY A 256 16.61 21.23 -15.41
C GLY A 256 15.87 19.93 -15.10
N THR A 257 14.76 19.62 -15.80
CA THR A 257 14.01 18.36 -15.63
C THR A 257 14.16 17.40 -16.81
N ILE A 258 15.05 17.72 -17.76
CA ILE A 258 15.39 16.87 -18.90
C ILE A 258 16.28 15.72 -18.41
N THR A 259 15.77 14.50 -18.50
CA THR A 259 16.47 13.24 -18.20
C THR A 259 16.49 12.33 -19.43
N PRO A 260 17.26 11.23 -19.42
CA PRO A 260 17.19 10.22 -20.49
C PRO A 260 15.80 9.58 -20.64
N ASP A 261 15.02 9.54 -19.56
CA ASP A 261 13.70 8.89 -19.51
C ASP A 261 12.55 9.84 -19.89
N GLY A 262 12.75 11.16 -19.84
CA GLY A 262 11.72 12.14 -20.19
C GLY A 262 12.06 13.58 -19.79
N ALA A 263 11.14 14.49 -20.06
CA ALA A 263 11.25 15.89 -19.64
C ALA A 263 9.85 16.46 -19.35
N ASP A 264 9.77 17.44 -18.44
CA ASP A 264 8.49 18.10 -18.14
C ASP A 264 8.15 19.10 -19.26
N VAL A 265 7.07 18.83 -19.98
CA VAL A 265 6.57 19.68 -21.07
C VAL A 265 5.25 20.32 -20.65
N TYR A 266 5.12 21.61 -20.93
CA TYR A 266 3.92 22.39 -20.68
C TYR A 266 3.36 22.95 -21.98
N SER A 267 2.04 22.84 -22.14
CA SER A 267 1.30 23.41 -23.26
C SER A 267 0.60 24.67 -22.80
N PHE A 268 1.01 25.83 -23.35
CA PHE A 268 0.35 27.10 -23.06
C PHE A 268 -1.02 27.22 -23.72
N ASP A 269 -1.27 26.46 -24.77
CA ASP A 269 -2.57 26.41 -25.47
C ASP A 269 -3.58 25.54 -24.72
N GLU A 270 -3.11 24.44 -24.13
CA GLU A 270 -3.95 23.52 -23.32
C GLU A 270 -3.97 23.93 -21.84
N GLU A 271 -3.14 24.90 -21.44
CA GLU A 271 -2.91 25.37 -20.07
C GLU A 271 -2.55 24.26 -19.06
N GLU A 272 -2.09 23.11 -19.55
CA GLU A 272 -1.85 21.89 -18.79
C GLU A 272 -0.45 21.28 -19.07
N PRO A 273 0.10 20.49 -18.13
CA PRO A 273 1.27 19.65 -18.40
C PRO A 273 0.89 18.54 -19.39
N VAL A 274 1.77 18.28 -20.35
CA VAL A 274 1.48 17.38 -21.48
C VAL A 274 2.65 16.45 -21.75
N LEU A 275 2.38 15.31 -22.38
CA LEU A 275 3.44 14.47 -22.93
C LEU A 275 3.76 14.88 -24.37
N ASP A 276 5.05 14.94 -24.69
CA ASP A 276 5.54 15.07 -26.05
C ASP A 276 6.25 13.77 -26.48
N PRO A 277 5.58 12.90 -27.27
CA PRO A 277 6.19 11.67 -27.76
C PRO A 277 7.43 11.88 -28.64
N HIS A 278 7.67 13.10 -29.15
CA HIS A 278 8.80 13.44 -30.02
C HIS A 278 9.80 14.37 -29.33
N ILE A 279 9.77 14.48 -28.00
CA ILE A 279 10.60 15.41 -27.24
C ILE A 279 12.10 15.28 -27.55
N ALA A 280 12.59 14.05 -27.73
CA ALA A 280 13.99 13.80 -28.10
C ALA A 280 14.36 14.44 -29.45
N LYS A 281 13.46 14.40 -30.43
CA LYS A 281 13.66 15.03 -31.73
C LYS A 281 13.61 16.56 -31.62
N HIS A 282 12.66 17.09 -30.84
CA HIS A 282 12.52 18.53 -30.64
C HIS A 282 13.71 19.15 -29.89
N LEU A 283 14.24 18.45 -28.90
CA LEU A 283 15.45 18.86 -28.17
C LEU A 283 16.71 18.76 -29.04
N ALA A 284 16.82 17.72 -29.87
CA ALA A 284 17.94 17.53 -30.78
C ALA A 284 18.07 18.69 -31.80
N HIS A 285 16.95 19.30 -32.22
CA HIS A 285 16.96 20.47 -33.10
C HIS A 285 17.77 21.64 -32.52
N PHE A 286 17.72 21.82 -31.19
CA PHE A 286 18.47 22.86 -30.48
C PHE A 286 19.86 22.42 -30.01
N GLY A 287 20.29 21.20 -30.38
CA GLY A 287 21.57 20.62 -30.00
C GLY A 287 21.60 20.02 -28.59
N ILE A 288 20.44 19.70 -28.01
CA ILE A 288 20.34 19.01 -26.72
C ILE A 288 20.17 17.50 -26.97
N ASP A 289 21.17 16.71 -26.57
CA ASP A 289 21.08 15.25 -26.58
C ASP A 289 20.62 14.75 -25.22
N MET A 290 19.42 14.16 -25.16
CA MET A 290 18.84 13.63 -23.92
C MET A 290 19.70 12.53 -23.27
N LEU A 291 20.51 11.80 -24.06
CA LEU A 291 21.39 10.75 -23.54
C LEU A 291 22.64 11.30 -22.82
N GLN A 292 23.01 12.56 -23.10
CA GLN A 292 24.18 13.20 -22.48
C GLN A 292 23.81 14.14 -21.32
N MET A 293 22.52 14.42 -21.14
CA MET A 293 22.03 15.28 -20.06
C MET A 293 21.98 14.48 -18.75
N GLN A 294 22.97 14.69 -17.88
CA GLN A 294 22.85 14.40 -16.46
C GLN A 294 22.13 15.57 -15.80
N VAL A 295 21.19 15.28 -14.89
CA VAL A 295 20.45 16.28 -14.10
C VAL A 295 21.45 17.29 -13.53
N THR A 296 21.51 18.47 -14.14
CA THR A 296 22.42 19.54 -13.76
C THR A 296 21.60 20.63 -13.08
N GLU A 297 21.14 20.32 -11.87
CA GLU A 297 21.06 21.39 -10.88
C GLU A 297 22.51 21.75 -10.49
N ASN A 298 22.81 23.05 -10.54
CA ASN A 298 24.08 23.68 -10.16
C ASN A 298 25.16 23.74 -11.25
N GLY A 299 24.99 24.69 -12.16
CA GLY A 299 26.10 25.27 -12.90
C GLY A 299 26.90 26.23 -12.02
N LEU A 300 27.92 25.72 -11.32
CA LEU A 300 29.12 26.47 -10.91
C LEU A 300 30.25 25.45 -10.65
N ARG A 301 31.17 25.32 -11.61
CA ARG A 301 32.49 24.74 -11.36
C ARG A 301 33.32 25.80 -10.63
N ASP A 302 33.25 25.76 -9.31
CA ASP A 302 34.37 26.18 -8.46
C ASP A 302 34.60 25.08 -7.42
N ASN A 303 35.83 24.60 -7.35
CA ASN A 303 36.19 23.26 -6.88
C ASN A 303 36.14 23.03 -5.35
N ASP A 304 35.43 23.84 -4.55
CA ASP A 304 35.45 23.71 -3.08
C ASP A 304 34.13 24.03 -2.36
N ILE A 305 32.98 23.95 -3.03
CA ILE A 305 31.69 24.08 -2.34
C ILE A 305 30.92 22.78 -2.54
N LYS A 306 30.88 21.96 -1.47
CA LYS A 306 29.97 20.81 -1.37
C LYS A 306 28.58 21.27 -1.82
N PRO A 307 27.89 20.53 -2.71
CA PRO A 307 26.53 20.89 -3.12
C PRO A 307 25.74 21.19 -1.85
N ARG A 308 25.06 22.34 -1.82
CA ARG A 308 24.10 22.62 -0.74
C ARG A 308 23.07 21.51 -0.86
N VAL A 309 23.26 20.48 -0.03
CA VAL A 309 22.32 19.39 0.16
C VAL A 309 20.99 20.08 0.35
N SER A 310 20.06 19.82 -0.58
CA SER A 310 18.75 20.44 -0.51
C SER A 310 18.19 20.12 0.88
N GLU A 311 17.52 21.07 1.56
CA GLU A 311 16.97 20.80 2.89
C GLU A 311 16.11 19.51 2.87
N TRP A 312 15.47 19.23 1.73
CA TRP A 312 14.77 17.97 1.47
C TRP A 312 15.68 16.74 1.41
N GLU A 313 16.85 16.82 0.76
CA GLU A 313 17.82 15.72 0.72
C GLU A 313 18.46 15.48 2.10
N VAL A 314 18.67 16.56 2.89
CA VAL A 314 19.12 16.45 4.29
C VAL A 314 18.05 15.79 5.15
N ILE A 315 16.78 16.20 5.01
CA ILE A 315 15.65 15.68 5.79
C ILE A 315 15.34 14.22 5.41
N GLN A 316 15.45 13.86 4.13
CA GLN A 316 15.24 12.49 3.66
C GLN A 316 16.47 11.60 3.86
N GLU A 317 17.58 12.16 4.34
CA GLU A 317 18.88 11.47 4.46
C GLU A 317 19.26 10.72 3.16
N ALA A 318 18.92 11.33 2.01
CA ALA A 318 19.02 10.71 0.70
C ALA A 318 20.48 10.32 0.39
N GLY A 319 20.71 9.05 0.07
CA GLY A 319 22.05 8.51 -0.19
C GLY A 319 22.81 8.03 1.06
N VAL A 320 22.25 8.18 2.27
CA VAL A 320 22.84 7.62 3.49
C VAL A 320 22.34 6.19 3.71
N LYS A 321 23.27 5.26 3.97
CA LYS A 321 22.90 3.91 4.44
C LYS A 321 22.49 3.98 5.91
N LEU A 322 21.20 4.13 6.15
CA LEU A 322 20.63 4.14 7.50
C LEU A 322 20.61 2.74 8.10
N LYS A 323 20.77 2.66 9.42
CA LYS A 323 20.65 1.41 10.17
C LYS A 323 19.15 1.11 10.37
N PRO A 324 18.64 -0.04 9.88
CA PRO A 324 17.26 -0.43 10.16
C PRO A 324 17.03 -0.60 11.67
N MET A 325 15.92 -0.04 12.16
CA MET A 325 15.50 -0.12 13.55
C MET A 325 14.22 -0.94 13.65
N TYR A 326 14.12 -1.72 14.73
CA TYR A 326 13.00 -2.62 14.99
C TYR A 326 12.60 -2.57 16.47
N GLY A 327 11.37 -2.96 16.76
CA GLY A 327 10.84 -3.08 18.11
C GLY A 327 9.87 -1.96 18.53
N PRO A 328 9.58 -1.87 19.84
CA PRO A 328 8.61 -0.93 20.40
C PRO A 328 8.89 0.53 19.99
N GLY A 329 7.90 1.20 19.38
CA GLY A 329 8.02 2.59 18.94
C GLY A 329 8.76 2.79 17.62
N TYR A 330 9.21 1.71 16.97
CA TYR A 330 9.91 1.74 15.68
C TYR A 330 9.09 1.04 14.58
N THR A 331 7.76 1.05 14.68
CA THR A 331 6.88 0.51 13.64
C THR A 331 6.65 1.56 12.55
N GLY A 332 7.01 1.22 11.31
CA GLY A 332 6.67 2.05 10.13
C GLY A 332 5.19 1.92 9.75
N MET A 333 4.64 2.98 9.17
CA MET A 333 3.28 2.96 8.60
C MET A 333 3.35 2.87 7.08
N LYS A 334 2.61 1.92 6.50
CA LYS A 334 2.49 1.78 5.05
C LYS A 334 1.74 2.98 4.47
N ASN A 335 2.18 3.48 3.32
CA ASN A 335 1.47 4.53 2.61
C ASN A 335 0.28 3.91 1.85
N LEU A 336 -0.93 4.42 2.10
CA LEU A 336 -2.18 3.99 1.47
C LEU A 336 -2.55 4.82 0.22
N GLY A 337 -1.63 5.64 -0.29
CA GLY A 337 -1.87 6.64 -1.34
C GLY A 337 -2.04 8.03 -0.73
N ASN A 338 -1.14 8.97 -1.03
CA ASN A 338 -1.13 10.33 -0.49
C ASN A 338 -1.24 10.46 1.05
N SER A 339 -0.96 9.40 1.81
CA SER A 339 -1.18 9.34 3.27
C SER A 339 0.04 9.70 4.12
N CYS A 340 1.14 10.14 3.50
CA CYS A 340 2.40 10.43 4.20
C CYS A 340 2.26 11.51 5.28
N TYR A 341 1.40 12.52 5.07
CA TYR A 341 1.13 13.55 6.06
C TYR A 341 0.50 12.96 7.32
N LEU A 342 -0.43 12.02 7.17
CA LEU A 342 -1.09 11.36 8.29
C LEU A 342 -0.10 10.46 9.02
N ASN A 343 0.73 9.73 8.30
CA ASN A 343 1.78 8.91 8.88
C ASN A 343 2.75 9.77 9.72
N ALA A 344 3.21 10.90 9.21
CA ALA A 344 4.09 11.81 9.93
C ALA A 344 3.43 12.35 11.22
N VAL A 345 2.19 12.82 11.13
CA VAL A 345 1.45 13.35 12.28
C VAL A 345 1.21 12.27 13.34
N MET A 346 0.80 11.06 12.94
CA MET A 346 0.52 9.97 13.87
C MET A 346 1.79 9.46 14.56
N GLN A 347 2.93 9.35 13.86
CA GLN A 347 4.22 9.04 14.51
C GLN A 347 4.57 10.09 15.58
N ALA A 348 4.41 11.38 15.26
CA ALA A 348 4.71 12.46 16.18
C ALA A 348 3.78 12.45 17.41
N ILE A 349 2.47 12.30 17.22
CA ILE A 349 1.48 12.28 18.31
C ILE A 349 1.71 11.08 19.24
N PHE A 350 1.95 9.88 18.70
CA PHE A 350 2.22 8.70 19.53
C PHE A 350 3.62 8.68 20.14
N SER A 351 4.47 9.66 19.85
CA SER A 351 5.71 9.91 20.59
C SER A 351 5.50 10.76 21.86
N ILE A 352 4.30 11.34 22.04
CA ILE A 352 3.95 12.16 23.20
C ILE A 352 3.43 11.25 24.34
N PRO A 353 4.08 11.22 25.52
CA PRO A 353 3.74 10.31 26.62
C PRO A 353 2.28 10.38 27.09
N GLU A 354 1.66 11.57 27.05
CA GLU A 354 0.27 11.79 27.43
C GLU A 354 -0.69 11.02 26.52
N PHE A 355 -0.43 11.04 25.20
CA PHE A 355 -1.22 10.28 24.22
C PHE A 355 -1.01 8.78 24.37
N GLN A 356 0.23 8.35 24.61
CA GLN A 356 0.53 6.95 24.90
C GLN A 356 -0.24 6.46 26.12
N ARG A 357 -0.23 7.21 27.22
CA ARG A 357 -1.00 6.86 28.44
C ARG A 357 -2.51 6.85 28.17
N ALA A 358 -3.01 7.84 27.44
CA ALA A 358 -4.44 7.99 27.17
C ALA A 358 -5.01 6.81 26.35
N TYR A 359 -4.31 6.35 25.31
CA TYR A 359 -4.82 5.35 24.37
C TYR A 359 -4.20 3.96 24.53
N VAL A 360 -2.89 3.87 24.76
CA VAL A 360 -2.18 2.59 24.88
C VAL A 360 -2.16 2.11 26.33
N GLY A 361 -1.92 3.01 27.29
CA GLY A 361 -1.96 2.71 28.72
C GLY A 361 -3.36 2.29 29.21
N ASN A 362 -4.42 2.86 28.62
CA ASN A 362 -5.81 2.51 28.93
C ASN A 362 -6.45 1.51 27.96
N LEU A 363 -5.66 0.85 27.11
CA LEU A 363 -6.17 0.00 26.03
C LEU A 363 -7.18 -1.06 26.49
N PRO A 364 -6.96 -1.84 27.57
CA PRO A 364 -7.94 -2.84 28.02
C PRO A 364 -9.31 -2.21 28.32
N ARG A 365 -9.30 -1.05 29.00
CA ARG A 365 -10.51 -0.30 29.34
C ARG A 365 -11.22 0.20 28.08
N ILE A 366 -10.49 0.80 27.13
CA ILE A 366 -11.08 1.27 25.87
C ILE A 366 -11.76 0.12 25.14
N PHE A 367 -11.11 -1.04 25.07
CA PHE A 367 -11.68 -2.21 24.40
C PHE A 367 -12.88 -2.81 25.15
N ASP A 368 -12.88 -2.80 26.49
CA ASP A 368 -14.02 -3.27 27.31
C ASP A 368 -15.26 -2.38 27.08
N TYR A 369 -15.08 -1.07 27.03
CA TYR A 369 -16.15 -0.08 26.86
C TYR A 369 -16.48 0.27 25.41
N SER A 370 -15.87 -0.40 24.43
CA SER A 370 -16.19 -0.23 23.00
C SER A 370 -17.70 -0.39 22.72
N PRO A 371 -18.24 0.10 21.61
CA PRO A 371 -19.58 -0.28 21.14
C PRO A 371 -19.61 -1.74 20.64
N LEU A 372 -20.77 -2.18 20.12
CA LEU A 372 -20.90 -3.49 19.45
C LEU A 372 -20.11 -3.54 18.13
N ASP A 373 -20.04 -2.40 17.42
CA ASP A 373 -19.19 -2.23 16.24
C ASP A 373 -17.96 -1.36 16.57
N PRO A 374 -16.85 -1.97 17.00
CA PRO A 374 -15.60 -1.25 17.32
C PRO A 374 -14.93 -0.60 16.11
N THR A 375 -15.31 -0.95 14.87
CA THR A 375 -14.68 -0.38 13.66
C THR A 375 -15.02 1.09 13.46
N GLN A 376 -16.17 1.53 13.99
CA GLN A 376 -16.65 2.91 13.92
C GLN A 376 -16.33 3.72 15.17
N ASP A 377 -15.67 3.13 16.18
CA ASP A 377 -15.34 3.82 17.42
C ASP A 377 -13.96 4.47 17.37
N PHE A 378 -13.96 5.79 17.52
CA PHE A 378 -12.73 6.59 17.47
C PHE A 378 -11.70 6.13 18.52
N ASN A 379 -12.13 5.91 19.76
CA ASN A 379 -11.21 5.55 20.84
C ASN A 379 -10.59 4.18 20.61
N THR A 380 -11.39 3.21 20.17
CA THR A 380 -10.93 1.86 19.83
C THR A 380 -9.93 1.88 18.68
N GLN A 381 -10.22 2.60 17.59
CA GLN A 381 -9.30 2.69 16.45
C GLN A 381 -8.01 3.45 16.78
N MET A 382 -8.08 4.51 17.60
CA MET A 382 -6.89 5.21 18.09
C MET A 382 -6.04 4.34 19.02
N ALA A 383 -6.67 3.58 19.92
CA ALA A 383 -5.97 2.63 20.79
C ALA A 383 -5.30 1.50 19.99
N LYS A 384 -6.00 0.96 18.98
CA LYS A 384 -5.45 -0.02 18.03
C LYS A 384 -4.23 0.52 17.29
N LEU A 385 -4.31 1.72 16.72
CA LEU A 385 -3.19 2.36 16.02
C LEU A 385 -2.00 2.59 16.97
N GLY A 386 -2.24 3.17 18.15
CA GLY A 386 -1.20 3.42 19.14
C GLY A 386 -0.53 2.13 19.60
N HIS A 387 -1.30 1.07 19.82
CA HIS A 387 -0.74 -0.25 20.14
C HIS A 387 0.10 -0.81 18.99
N GLY A 388 -0.37 -0.67 17.74
CA GLY A 388 0.39 -1.10 16.56
C GLY A 388 1.75 -0.39 16.44
N LEU A 389 1.80 0.89 16.77
CA LEU A 389 3.04 1.68 16.72
C LEU A 389 4.00 1.35 17.87
N LEU A 390 3.47 1.15 19.08
CA LEU A 390 4.29 1.09 20.30
C LEU A 390 4.57 -0.33 20.81
N SER A 391 3.82 -1.35 20.40
CA SER A 391 3.99 -2.72 20.94
C SER A 391 5.25 -3.43 20.43
N GLY A 392 5.74 -3.06 19.24
CA GLY A 392 6.81 -3.75 18.55
C GLY A 392 6.40 -5.06 17.85
N GLN A 393 5.13 -5.48 17.97
CA GLN A 393 4.64 -6.71 17.33
C GLN A 393 4.73 -6.66 15.80
N TYR A 394 4.58 -5.46 15.23
CA TYR A 394 4.59 -5.21 13.79
C TYR A 394 5.93 -4.62 13.30
N SER A 395 6.94 -4.55 14.17
CA SER A 395 8.29 -4.09 13.84
C SER A 395 9.30 -5.17 14.21
N LYS A 396 9.31 -6.24 13.43
CA LYS A 396 10.21 -7.39 13.60
C LYS A 396 11.30 -7.36 12.52
N PRO A 397 12.54 -7.74 12.85
CA PRO A 397 13.57 -7.91 11.83
C PRO A 397 13.13 -8.99 10.82
N PRO A 398 13.53 -8.87 9.54
CA PRO A 398 13.27 -9.91 8.57
C PRO A 398 13.84 -11.24 9.09
N MET A 399 13.05 -12.30 9.00
CA MET A 399 13.53 -13.63 9.37
C MET A 399 14.78 -13.91 8.52
N LYS A 400 15.92 -14.15 9.18
CA LYS A 400 17.13 -14.61 8.50
C LYS A 400 16.77 -15.93 7.81
N SER A 401 16.60 -15.90 6.49
CA SER A 401 16.64 -17.12 5.70
C SER A 401 18.02 -17.73 5.92
N GLU A 402 18.07 -18.94 6.47
CA GLU A 402 19.31 -19.69 6.76
C GLU A 402 20.22 -19.86 5.52
N LEU A 403 19.71 -19.56 4.32
CA LEU A 403 20.46 -19.54 3.06
C LEU A 403 21.52 -18.41 2.97
N ILE A 404 21.35 -17.28 3.65
CA ILE A 404 22.30 -16.16 3.54
C ILE A 404 23.59 -16.45 4.33
N GLU A 405 23.53 -17.26 5.40
CA GLU A 405 24.73 -17.65 6.14
C GLU A 405 25.62 -18.65 5.40
N GLN A 406 25.09 -19.43 4.45
CA GLN A 406 25.93 -20.31 3.62
C GLN A 406 26.69 -19.52 2.55
N VAL A 407 26.06 -18.55 1.89
CA VAL A 407 26.74 -17.72 0.88
C VAL A 407 27.84 -16.85 1.53
N MET A 408 27.58 -16.27 2.70
CA MET A 408 28.59 -15.48 3.41
C MET A 408 29.74 -16.32 4.02
N LYS A 409 29.49 -17.59 4.37
CA LYS A 409 30.55 -18.50 4.85
C LYS A 409 31.37 -19.11 3.71
N GLU A 410 30.80 -19.25 2.51
CA GLU A 410 31.55 -19.71 1.33
C GLU A 410 32.47 -18.61 0.77
N GLU A 411 32.05 -17.35 0.76
CA GLU A 411 32.92 -16.23 0.34
C GLU A 411 34.16 -16.05 1.25
N HIS A 412 34.05 -16.40 2.55
CA HIS A 412 35.20 -16.37 3.46
C HIS A 412 36.15 -17.57 3.32
N LYS A 413 35.78 -18.62 2.57
CA LYS A 413 36.67 -19.75 2.25
C LYS A 413 37.42 -19.59 0.94
N VAL A 414 37.07 -18.62 0.10
CA VAL A 414 37.74 -18.36 -1.19
C VAL A 414 38.91 -17.37 -1.05
N PHE A 415 39.06 -16.72 0.12
CA PHE A 415 40.16 -15.80 0.41
C PHE A 415 41.07 -16.23 1.57
N ALA A 416 41.20 -17.53 1.83
CA ALA A 416 42.19 -18.08 2.77
C ALA A 416 43.19 -19.01 2.08
#